data_AF-A0A2V8IRZ5-F1
#
_entry.id   AF-A0A2V8IRZ5-F1
#
_cell.length_a   1.000
_cell.length_b   1.000
_cell.length_c   1.000
_cell.angle_alpha   90.00
_cell.angle_beta   90.00
_cell.angle_gamma   90.00
#
_symmetry.space_group_name_H-M   'P 1'
#
loop_
_entity.id
_entity.type
_entity.pdbx_description
1 polymer ?
#
loop_
_entity_poly.entity_id
_entity_poly.type
_entity_poly.pdbx_seq_one_letter_code
_entity_poly.pdbx_strand_id
1 'polypeptide(L)'
;METTRHEAEFEALRATIRERGTVRMILLPVSLALWAAAAIATIAAVALPIAALVPLLVLAAGFEAIYALHVNVERIGRYLQVFHEPEGGWEHVAMTFGQRFPSRGPDALFSGIFLIATALNYLPVALGGTLPELVVAGLLHLVLALHIGTARQRAARQRSLDLERFTAIKNG
;
A
#
# COMPACT_ATOMS: atom_id res chain seq x y z
N MET A 1 -37.05 9.99 -4.39
CA MET A 1 -36.17 10.56 -3.35
C MET A 1 -35.17 9.54 -2.81
N GLU A 2 -35.56 8.27 -2.65
CA GLU A 2 -34.64 7.20 -2.22
C GLU A 2 -33.66 6.79 -3.34
N THR A 3 -34.16 6.61 -4.57
CA THR A 3 -33.32 6.32 -5.77
C THR A 3 -32.26 7.41 -6.00
N THR A 4 -32.64 8.68 -5.91
CA THR A 4 -31.71 9.82 -6.07
C THR A 4 -30.64 9.86 -4.98
N ARG A 5 -30.94 9.41 -3.76
CA ARG A 5 -29.96 9.32 -2.68
C ARG A 5 -28.97 8.18 -2.91
N HIS A 6 -29.48 7.02 -3.35
CA HIS A 6 -28.67 5.84 -3.65
C HIS A 6 -27.71 6.07 -4.82
N GLU A 7 -28.18 6.74 -5.87
CA GLU A 7 -27.35 7.18 -6.99
C GLU A 7 -26.27 8.18 -6.56
N ALA A 8 -26.64 9.19 -5.75
CA ALA A 8 -25.68 10.18 -5.25
C ALA A 8 -24.61 9.55 -4.34
N GLU A 9 -24.98 8.59 -3.49
CA GLU A 9 -24.04 7.81 -2.68
C GLU A 9 -23.10 6.99 -3.56
N PHE A 10 -23.63 6.28 -4.56
CA PHE A 10 -22.84 5.50 -5.51
C PHE A 10 -21.80 6.36 -6.23
N GLU A 11 -22.21 7.51 -6.76
CA GLU A 11 -21.34 8.46 -7.44
C GLU A 11 -20.24 9.00 -6.52
N ALA A 12 -20.59 9.39 -5.29
CA ALA A 12 -19.63 9.90 -4.32
C ALA A 12 -18.57 8.85 -3.93
N LEU A 13 -18.99 7.60 -3.74
CA LEU A 13 -18.08 6.49 -3.42
C LEU A 13 -17.16 6.15 -4.61
N ARG A 14 -17.69 6.13 -5.84
CA ARG A 14 -16.87 5.93 -7.05
C ARG A 14 -15.89 7.07 -7.27
N ALA A 15 -16.29 8.31 -7.00
CA ALA A 15 -15.41 9.47 -7.04
C ALA A 15 -14.26 9.33 -6.02
N THR A 16 -14.57 8.88 -4.81
CA THR A 16 -13.58 8.64 -3.75
C THR A 16 -12.58 7.54 -4.14
N ILE A 17 -13.05 6.44 -4.74
CA ILE A 17 -12.17 5.37 -5.27
C ILE A 17 -11.22 5.95 -6.32
N ARG A 18 -11.73 6.73 -7.27
CA ARG A 18 -10.94 7.36 -8.33
C ARG A 18 -9.88 8.29 -7.76
N GLU A 19 -10.28 9.20 -6.86
CA GLU A 19 -9.37 10.16 -6.23
C GLU A 19 -8.24 9.46 -5.48
N ARG A 20 -8.56 8.51 -4.60
CA ARG A 20 -7.56 7.77 -3.82
C ARG A 20 -6.67 6.89 -4.71
N GLY A 21 -7.22 6.34 -5.78
CA GLY A 21 -6.46 5.62 -6.81
C GLY A 21 -5.39 6.51 -7.46
N THR A 22 -5.77 7.74 -7.85
CA THR A 22 -4.85 8.74 -8.40
C THR A 22 -3.80 9.17 -7.37
N VAL A 23 -4.22 9.48 -6.14
CA VAL A 23 -3.31 9.87 -5.06
C VAL A 23 -2.25 8.78 -4.82
N ARG A 24 -2.63 7.51 -4.84
CA ARG A 24 -1.67 6.39 -4.69
C ARG A 24 -0.60 6.38 -5.78
N MET A 25 -0.98 6.68 -7.03
CA MET A 25 -0.04 6.74 -8.16
C MET A 25 0.92 7.94 -8.06
N ILE A 26 0.51 9.02 -7.40
CA ILE A 26 1.35 10.20 -7.14
C ILE A 26 2.24 9.99 -5.91
N LEU A 27 1.72 9.36 -4.85
CA LEU A 27 2.46 9.13 -3.62
C LEU A 27 3.68 8.23 -3.81
N LEU A 28 3.63 7.29 -4.74
CA LEU A 28 4.78 6.43 -5.03
C LEU A 28 6.02 7.24 -5.45
N PRO A 29 6.01 8.01 -6.56
CA PRO A 29 7.17 8.78 -6.97
C PRO A 29 7.55 9.86 -5.95
N VAL A 30 6.58 10.49 -5.26
CA VAL A 30 6.87 11.46 -4.20
C VAL A 30 7.61 10.81 -3.03
N SER A 31 7.17 9.63 -2.58
CA SER A 31 7.82 8.90 -1.49
C SER A 31 9.24 8.48 -1.87
N LEU A 32 9.45 8.02 -3.11
CA LEU A 32 10.77 7.66 -3.60
C LEU A 32 11.70 8.88 -3.75
N ALA A 33 11.17 10.02 -4.20
CA ALA A 33 11.93 11.25 -4.29
C ALA A 33 12.35 11.77 -2.91
N LEU A 34 11.43 11.75 -1.93
CA LEU A 34 11.72 12.12 -0.55
C LEU A 34 12.74 11.16 0.09
N TRP A 35 12.61 9.85 -0.16
CA TRP A 35 13.58 8.86 0.30
C TRP A 35 14.97 9.13 -0.28
N ALA A 36 15.07 9.34 -1.60
CA ALA A 36 16.34 9.61 -2.26
C ALA A 36 16.98 10.91 -1.75
N ALA A 37 16.17 11.97 -1.58
CA ALA A 37 16.64 13.23 -1.01
C ALA A 37 17.15 13.05 0.42
N ALA A 38 16.43 12.31 1.27
CA ALA A 38 16.86 12.00 2.62
C ALA A 38 18.14 11.15 2.65
N ALA A 39 18.28 10.18 1.75
CA ALA A 39 19.49 9.37 1.62
C ALA A 39 20.70 10.22 1.22
N ILE A 40 20.56 11.09 0.22
CA ILE A 40 21.62 12.01 -0.20
C ILE A 40 21.98 12.99 0.93
N ALA A 41 20.98 13.60 1.57
CA ALA A 41 21.19 14.55 2.64
C ALA A 41 21.88 13.92 3.86
N THR A 42 21.48 12.72 4.25
CA THR A 42 22.11 12.00 5.37
C THR A 42 23.55 11.62 5.05
N ILE A 43 23.84 11.11 3.85
CA ILE A 43 25.22 10.82 3.41
C ILE A 43 26.08 12.10 3.39
N ALA A 44 25.52 13.22 2.91
CA ALA A 44 26.25 14.47 2.79
C ALA A 44 26.51 15.17 4.13
N ALA A 45 25.56 15.09 5.08
CA ALA A 45 25.61 15.84 6.33
C ALA A 45 26.12 15.01 7.53
N VAL A 46 25.92 13.69 7.51
CA VAL A 46 26.19 12.81 8.65
C VAL A 46 26.95 11.58 8.14
N ALA A 47 28.27 11.57 8.35
CA ALA A 47 29.13 10.44 7.97
C ALA A 47 28.96 9.21 8.90
N LEU A 48 27.85 9.10 9.62
CA LEU A 48 27.54 7.96 10.48
C LEU A 48 26.64 6.98 9.73
N PRO A 49 27.04 5.70 9.61
CA PRO A 49 26.22 4.66 8.99
C PRO A 49 24.78 4.61 9.52
N ILE A 50 24.58 4.82 10.84
CA ILE A 50 23.25 4.84 11.45
C ILE A 50 22.29 5.92 10.88
N ALA A 51 22.80 6.93 10.18
CA ALA A 51 21.97 7.93 9.53
C ALA A 51 21.05 7.34 8.44
N ALA A 52 21.35 6.14 7.93
CA ALA A 52 20.50 5.39 7.00
C ALA A 52 19.10 5.03 7.59
N LEU A 53 18.90 5.18 8.90
CA LEU A 53 17.58 4.98 9.51
C LEU A 53 16.58 6.10 9.15
N VAL A 54 17.05 7.32 8.88
CA VAL A 54 16.17 8.43 8.46
C VAL A 54 15.50 8.14 7.12
N PRO A 55 16.22 7.82 6.02
CA PRO A 55 15.59 7.44 4.77
C PRO A 55 14.77 6.14 4.89
N LEU A 56 15.13 5.20 5.77
CA LEU A 56 14.30 4.02 6.05
C LEU A 56 12.91 4.39 6.59
N LEU A 57 12.83 5.37 7.51
CA LEU A 57 11.56 5.86 8.04
C LEU A 57 10.71 6.54 6.95
N VAL A 58 11.34 7.26 6.02
CA VAL A 58 10.65 7.86 4.87
C VAL A 58 10.02 6.77 3.99
N LEU A 59 10.74 5.68 3.72
CA LEU A 59 10.19 4.53 2.99
C LEU A 59 9.02 3.90 3.73
N ALA A 60 9.17 3.66 5.04
CA ALA A 60 8.11 3.07 5.86
C ALA A 60 6.83 3.94 5.83
N ALA A 61 6.97 5.26 6.00
CA ALA A 61 5.85 6.19 5.96
C ALA A 61 5.16 6.23 4.58
N GLY A 62 5.95 6.27 3.50
CA GLY A 62 5.43 6.24 2.13
C GLY A 62 4.66 4.96 1.82
N PHE A 63 5.20 3.81 2.24
CA PHE A 63 4.54 2.51 2.09
C PHE A 63 3.22 2.46 2.87
N GLU A 64 3.23 2.90 4.14
CA GLU A 64 2.03 2.91 4.99
C GLU A 64 0.91 3.80 4.42
N ALA A 65 1.25 4.98 3.91
CA ALA A 65 0.27 5.86 3.27
C ALA A 65 -0.40 5.17 2.07
N ILE A 66 0.40 4.52 1.21
CA ILE A 66 -0.09 3.76 0.05
C ILE A 66 -0.93 2.56 0.49
N TYR A 67 -0.49 1.83 1.51
CA TYR A 67 -1.17 0.67 2.06
C TYR A 67 -2.54 1.04 2.64
N ALA A 68 -2.59 2.08 3.46
CA ALA A 68 -3.82 2.59 4.04
C ALA A 68 -4.81 3.02 2.94
N LEU A 69 -4.36 3.77 1.94
CA LEU A 69 -5.23 4.17 0.81
C LEU A 69 -5.77 2.98 0.03
N HIS A 70 -4.92 1.99 -0.25
CA HIS A 70 -5.32 0.78 -0.97
C HIS A 70 -6.41 0.01 -0.22
N VAL A 71 -6.19 -0.32 1.06
CA VAL A 71 -7.15 -1.08 1.86
C VAL A 71 -8.49 -0.36 1.97
N ASN A 72 -8.47 0.96 2.14
CA ASN A 72 -9.70 1.74 2.20
C ASN A 72 -10.48 1.74 0.88
N VAL A 73 -9.79 1.84 -0.27
CA VAL A 73 -10.43 1.77 -1.59
C VAL A 73 -11.05 0.40 -1.83
N GLU A 74 -10.34 -0.68 -1.51
CA GLU A 74 -10.85 -2.05 -1.64
C GLU A 74 -12.12 -2.26 -0.79
N ARG A 75 -12.14 -1.73 0.45
CA ARG A 75 -13.32 -1.78 1.33
C ARG A 75 -14.52 -1.07 0.72
N ILE A 76 -14.34 0.13 0.17
CA ILE A 76 -15.42 0.87 -0.51
C ILE A 76 -15.90 0.08 -1.73
N GLY A 77 -15.00 -0.50 -2.53
CA GLY A 77 -15.36 -1.34 -3.67
C GLY A 77 -16.22 -2.55 -3.26
N ARG A 78 -15.90 -3.21 -2.15
CA ARG A 78 -16.71 -4.34 -1.64
C ARG A 78 -18.07 -3.90 -1.10
N TYR A 79 -18.15 -2.72 -0.47
CA TYR A 79 -19.42 -2.13 -0.10
C TYR A 79 -20.30 -1.86 -1.33
N LEU A 80 -19.74 -1.22 -2.36
CA LEU A 80 -20.44 -0.96 -3.63
C LEU A 80 -20.94 -2.26 -4.27
N GLN A 81 -20.11 -3.28 -4.29
CA GLN A 81 -20.46 -4.59 -4.82
C GLN A 81 -21.72 -5.17 -4.15
N VAL A 82 -21.83 -5.08 -2.82
CA VAL A 82 -22.93 -5.69 -2.06
C VAL A 82 -24.19 -4.83 -2.06
N PHE A 83 -24.06 -3.51 -1.87
CA PHE A 83 -25.20 -2.62 -1.63
C PHE A 83 -25.68 -1.86 -2.87
N HIS A 84 -24.83 -1.70 -3.90
CA HIS A 84 -25.19 -0.99 -5.12
C HIS A 84 -25.20 -1.87 -6.38
N GLU A 85 -24.50 -3.02 -6.40
CA GLU A 85 -24.45 -3.92 -7.56
C GLU A 85 -24.99 -5.35 -7.28
N PRO A 86 -26.15 -5.54 -6.63
CA PRO A 86 -26.60 -6.86 -6.16
C PRO A 86 -26.89 -7.88 -7.26
N GLU A 87 -27.30 -7.42 -8.44
CA GLU A 87 -27.61 -8.26 -9.60
C GLU A 87 -26.38 -8.47 -10.51
N GLY A 88 -25.21 -8.02 -10.06
CA GLY A 88 -24.00 -7.95 -10.86
C GLY A 88 -23.70 -6.52 -11.32
N GLY A 89 -22.43 -6.28 -11.64
CA GLY A 89 -21.93 -4.96 -11.99
C GLY A 89 -20.42 -4.96 -12.20
N TRP A 90 -19.85 -3.77 -12.30
CA TRP A 90 -18.44 -3.62 -12.63
C TRP A 90 -17.53 -4.23 -11.57
N GLU A 91 -17.85 -4.09 -10.28
CA GLU A 91 -17.03 -4.62 -9.19
C GLU A 91 -17.01 -6.15 -9.16
N HIS A 92 -18.12 -6.78 -9.58
CA HIS A 92 -18.21 -8.23 -9.78
C HIS A 92 -17.35 -8.71 -10.95
N VAL A 93 -17.44 -8.03 -12.10
CA VAL A 93 -16.67 -8.36 -13.30
C VAL A 93 -15.18 -8.18 -13.05
N ALA A 94 -14.78 -7.05 -12.46
CA ALA A 94 -13.39 -6.76 -12.13
C ALA A 94 -12.79 -7.80 -11.16
N MET A 95 -13.55 -8.21 -10.14
CA MET A 95 -13.10 -9.25 -9.21
C MET A 95 -12.93 -10.61 -9.91
N THR A 96 -13.94 -11.03 -10.69
CA THR A 96 -13.91 -12.30 -11.43
C THR A 96 -12.74 -12.34 -12.42
N PHE A 97 -12.51 -11.24 -13.12
CA PHE A 97 -11.36 -11.09 -14.02
C PHE A 97 -10.04 -11.24 -13.26
N GLY A 98 -9.86 -10.53 -12.14
CA GLY A 98 -8.62 -10.57 -11.35
C GLY A 98 -8.32 -11.95 -10.74
N GLN A 99 -9.36 -12.71 -10.38
CA GLN A 99 -9.22 -14.09 -9.90
C GLN A 99 -8.79 -15.04 -11.03
N ARG A 100 -9.37 -14.87 -12.22
CA ARG A 100 -9.10 -15.73 -13.37
C ARG A 100 -7.76 -15.43 -14.05
N PHE A 101 -7.33 -14.17 -14.04
CA PHE A 101 -6.10 -13.70 -14.68
C PHE A 101 -5.21 -12.96 -13.69
N PRO A 102 -4.53 -13.67 -12.77
CA PRO A 102 -3.60 -13.05 -11.84
C PRO A 102 -2.48 -12.33 -12.60
N SER A 103 -2.32 -11.02 -12.35
CA SER A 103 -1.23 -10.25 -12.94
C SER A 103 0.13 -10.74 -12.44
N ARG A 104 1.11 -10.83 -13.35
CA ARG A 104 2.54 -11.00 -13.03
C ARG A 104 3.29 -9.67 -12.84
N GLY A 105 2.60 -8.54 -13.03
CA GLY A 105 3.16 -7.20 -12.89
C GLY A 105 3.36 -6.76 -11.44
N PRO A 106 3.84 -5.51 -11.22
CA PRO A 106 3.95 -4.93 -9.88
C PRO A 106 2.59 -4.99 -9.16
N ASP A 107 2.62 -5.43 -7.90
CA ASP A 107 1.41 -5.52 -7.09
C ASP A 107 0.86 -4.12 -6.74
N ALA A 108 -0.40 -4.07 -6.33
CA ALA A 108 -1.11 -2.81 -6.07
C ALA A 108 -0.51 -1.96 -4.91
N LEU A 109 0.36 -2.54 -4.09
CA LEU A 109 1.09 -1.84 -3.02
C LEU A 109 2.51 -1.42 -3.45
N PHE A 110 2.91 -1.75 -4.69
CA PHE A 110 4.28 -1.56 -5.18
C PHE A 110 5.33 -2.23 -4.26
N SER A 111 4.96 -3.36 -3.65
CA SER A 111 5.76 -4.03 -2.62
C SER A 111 7.18 -4.32 -3.10
N GLY A 112 7.32 -4.79 -4.34
CA GLY A 112 8.63 -5.04 -4.94
C GLY A 112 9.53 -3.81 -5.01
N ILE A 113 8.97 -2.64 -5.34
CA ILE A 113 9.71 -1.38 -5.44
C ILE A 113 10.19 -0.93 -4.05
N PHE A 114 9.31 -0.97 -3.05
CA PHE A 114 9.69 -0.64 -1.68
C PHE A 114 10.71 -1.62 -1.07
N LEU A 115 10.64 -2.91 -1.40
CA LEU A 115 11.64 -3.88 -0.99
C LEU A 115 13.01 -3.61 -1.61
N ILE A 116 13.05 -3.27 -2.91
CA ILE A 116 14.30 -2.87 -3.57
C ILE A 116 14.86 -1.60 -2.92
N ALA A 117 14.03 -0.57 -2.71
CA ALA A 117 14.47 0.65 -2.06
C ALA A 117 14.98 0.40 -0.63
N THR A 118 14.32 -0.48 0.13
CA THR A 118 14.77 -0.91 1.47
C THR A 118 16.13 -1.59 1.39
N ALA A 119 16.36 -2.48 0.42
CA ALA A 119 17.65 -3.14 0.25
C ALA A 119 18.75 -2.14 -0.13
N LEU A 120 18.47 -1.22 -1.05
CA LEU A 120 19.40 -0.15 -1.43
C LEU A 120 19.74 0.78 -0.26
N ASN A 121 18.74 1.08 0.57
CA ASN A 121 18.90 1.90 1.77
C ASN A 121 19.88 1.30 2.79
N TYR A 122 20.03 -0.03 2.80
CA TYR A 122 20.94 -0.72 3.71
C TYR A 122 22.42 -0.65 3.26
N LEU A 123 22.69 -0.33 1.99
CA LEU A 123 24.05 -0.36 1.42
C LEU A 123 25.07 0.49 2.19
N PRO A 124 24.78 1.74 2.61
CA PRO A 124 25.75 2.53 3.37
C PRO A 124 26.17 1.86 4.67
N VAL A 125 25.22 1.23 5.38
CA VAL A 125 25.52 0.50 6.62
C VAL A 125 26.30 -0.77 6.32
N ALA A 126 25.91 -1.52 5.29
CA ALA A 126 26.60 -2.75 4.89
C ALA A 126 28.08 -2.52 4.51
N LEU A 127 28.39 -1.36 3.91
CA LEU A 127 29.73 -1.04 3.41
C LEU A 127 30.63 -0.33 4.44
N GLY A 128 30.05 0.39 5.40
CA GLY A 128 30.81 1.24 6.33
C GLY A 128 30.45 1.11 7.80
N GLY A 129 29.46 0.28 8.15
CA GLY A 129 28.96 0.11 9.51
C GLY A 129 29.84 -0.73 10.42
N THR A 130 29.88 -0.36 11.70
CA THR A 130 30.38 -1.23 12.77
C THR A 130 29.44 -2.42 13.00
N LEU A 131 29.90 -3.47 13.69
CA LEU A 131 29.06 -4.65 13.98
C LEU A 131 27.73 -4.29 14.70
N PRO A 132 27.71 -3.43 15.73
CA PRO A 132 26.44 -3.01 16.34
C PRO A 132 25.50 -2.28 15.36
N GLU A 133 26.04 -1.40 14.50
CA GLU A 133 25.24 -0.69 13.49
C GLU A 133 24.66 -1.64 12.45
N LEU A 134 25.44 -2.62 11.98
CA LEU A 134 24.98 -3.67 11.08
C LEU A 134 23.82 -4.47 11.69
N VAL A 135 23.94 -4.87 12.96
CA VAL A 135 22.89 -5.62 13.65
C VAL A 135 21.63 -4.78 13.80
N VAL A 136 21.74 -3.55 14.32
CA VAL A 136 20.58 -2.67 14.55
C VAL A 136 19.90 -2.31 13.23
N ALA A 137 20.66 -1.83 12.24
CA ALA A 137 20.10 -1.47 10.96
C ALA A 137 19.53 -2.70 10.25
N GLY A 138 20.24 -3.83 10.24
CA GLY A 138 19.78 -5.07 9.63
C GLY A 138 18.44 -5.54 10.19
N LEU A 139 18.26 -5.49 11.50
CA LEU A 139 16.99 -5.83 12.16
C LEU A 139 15.87 -4.87 11.75
N LEU A 140 16.11 -3.56 11.72
CA LEU A 140 15.08 -2.58 11.34
C LEU A 140 14.67 -2.70 9.86
N HIS A 141 15.63 -2.96 8.97
CA HIS A 141 15.34 -3.22 7.55
C HIS A 141 14.55 -4.52 7.38
N LEU A 142 14.90 -5.57 8.14
CA LEU A 142 14.15 -6.82 8.15
C LEU A 142 12.71 -6.60 8.64
N VAL A 143 12.50 -5.83 9.69
CA VAL A 143 11.17 -5.49 10.18
C VAL A 143 10.34 -4.82 9.09
N LEU A 144 10.89 -3.82 8.38
CA LEU A 144 10.18 -3.17 7.28
C LEU A 144 9.89 -4.15 6.12
N ALA A 145 10.86 -4.98 5.74
CA ALA A 145 10.68 -5.95 4.66
C ALA A 145 9.60 -7.00 4.99
N LEU A 146 9.60 -7.52 6.23
CA LEU A 146 8.57 -8.41 6.73
C LEU A 146 7.21 -7.72 6.75
N HIS A 147 7.16 -6.48 7.23
CA HIS A 147 5.94 -5.69 7.27
C HIS A 147 5.32 -5.54 5.87
N ILE A 148 6.11 -5.15 4.86
CA ILE A 148 5.68 -5.06 3.46
C ILE A 148 5.12 -6.40 2.98
N GLY A 149 5.83 -7.50 3.24
CA GLY A 149 5.39 -8.85 2.88
C GLY A 149 4.06 -9.23 3.53
N THR A 150 3.90 -8.96 4.84
CA THR A 150 2.65 -9.26 5.55
C THR A 150 1.50 -8.37 5.10
N ALA A 151 1.74 -7.08 4.82
CA ALA A 151 0.74 -6.14 4.34
C ALA A 151 0.16 -6.58 2.99
N ARG A 152 1.02 -7.05 2.07
CA ARG A 152 0.60 -7.64 0.79
C ARG A 152 -0.32 -8.86 0.98
N GLN A 153 0.07 -9.78 1.87
CA GLN A 153 -0.75 -10.96 2.16
C GLN A 153 -2.09 -10.59 2.81
N ARG A 154 -2.09 -9.65 3.76
CA ARG A 154 -3.29 -9.14 4.40
C ARG A 154 -4.21 -8.46 3.39
N ALA A 155 -3.71 -7.60 2.52
CA ALA A 155 -4.50 -6.94 1.49
C ALA A 155 -5.19 -7.93 0.53
N ALA A 156 -4.53 -9.04 0.20
CA ALA A 156 -5.13 -10.10 -0.61
C ALA A 156 -6.31 -10.78 0.11
N ARG A 157 -6.17 -11.09 1.40
CA ARG A 157 -7.22 -11.73 2.22
C ARG A 157 -8.34 -10.79 2.62
N GLN A 158 -8.03 -9.50 2.83
CA GLN A 158 -8.97 -8.50 3.32
C GLN A 158 -10.18 -8.36 2.39
N ARG A 159 -10.00 -8.49 1.07
CA ARG A 159 -11.07 -8.37 0.09
C ARG A 159 -12.19 -9.38 0.29
N SER A 160 -11.85 -10.65 0.54
CA SER A 160 -12.86 -11.69 0.76
C SER A 160 -13.55 -11.53 2.12
N LEU A 161 -12.78 -11.16 3.16
CA LEU A 161 -13.32 -10.92 4.49
C LEU A 161 -14.29 -9.73 4.52
N ASP A 162 -13.97 -8.64 3.83
CA ASP A 162 -14.86 -7.48 3.75
C ASP A 162 -16.12 -7.79 2.95
N LEU A 163 -16.00 -8.55 1.85
CA LEU A 163 -17.17 -9.02 1.08
C LEU A 163 -18.09 -9.88 1.96
N GLU A 164 -17.55 -10.88 2.66
CA GLU A 164 -18.30 -11.74 3.57
C GLU A 164 -19.03 -10.94 4.66
N ARG A 165 -18.33 -10.00 5.30
CA ARG A 165 -18.90 -9.14 6.35
C ARG A 165 -20.01 -8.25 5.82
N PHE A 166 -19.82 -7.62 4.65
CA PHE A 166 -20.87 -6.78 4.06
C PHE A 166 -22.09 -7.60 3.64
N THR A 167 -21.90 -8.80 3.08
CA THR A 167 -23.01 -9.72 2.77
C THR A 167 -23.76 -10.14 4.03
N ALA A 168 -23.06 -10.44 5.12
CA ALA A 168 -23.69 -10.76 6.40
C ALA A 168 -24.52 -9.58 6.94
N ILE A 169 -24.01 -8.34 6.84
CA ILE A 169 -24.74 -7.13 7.25
C ILE A 169 -25.99 -6.91 6.40
N LYS A 170 -25.93 -7.19 5.10
CA LYS A 170 -27.08 -6.99 4.19
C LYS A 170 -28.20 -8.00 4.44
N ASN A 171 -27.85 -9.22 4.83
CA ASN A 171 -28.78 -10.34 4.96
C ASN A 171 -29.31 -10.55 6.39
N GLY A 172 -28.68 -9.92 7.39
CA GLY A 172 -29.11 -9.95 8.79
C GLY A 172 -30.05 -8.81 9.12
#